data_AF-A0A530LDE7-F1
#
_entry.id   AF-A0A530LDE7-F1
#
_cell.length_a   1.000
_cell.length_b   1.000
_cell.length_c   1.000
_cell.angle_alpha   90.00
_cell.angle_beta   90.00
_cell.angle_gamma   90.00
#
_symmetry.space_group_name_H-M   'P 1'
#
loop_
_entity.id
_entity.type
_entity.pdbx_description
1 polymer ?
#
loop_
_entity_poly.entity_id
_entity_poly.type
_entity_poly.pdbx_seq_one_letter_code
_entity_poly.pdbx_strand_id
1 'polypeptide(L)'
;MDQRKKRSPNEIRRAWEVCPNIPARDFAAQLAISEAELVAAHCGFGAARIDPRVNHLLTGLEFVGEVTALTRNQGAVHEKIGVFNRVITGNNHAMVLGDEFDLRVFPQAWRYGFAVERRHRGGIQRSLQFFDATGAAVHKVHLRPVSNLHAYRKLVAELVSANQEPTMSLKARVADLGARTADWAGTVDDLREHWSRLTDVNLLKTLKLSRCQALRMVGQDYAWLLDNAAVGAVLQR
;
A
#
# COMPACT_ATOMS: atom_id res chain seq x y z
N MET A 1 -7.50 15.00 27.29
CA MET A 1 -7.96 15.09 25.88
C MET A 1 -7.10 16.13 25.20
N ASP A 2 -5.98 15.71 24.62
CA ASP A 2 -5.08 16.62 23.92
C ASP A 2 -5.59 16.78 22.48
N GLN A 3 -6.38 17.83 22.23
CA GLN A 3 -6.73 18.25 20.87
C GLN A 3 -5.46 18.78 20.22
N ARG A 4 -4.62 17.86 19.70
CA ARG A 4 -3.44 18.23 18.91
C ARG A 4 -3.90 19.10 17.75
N LYS A 5 -3.47 20.36 17.76
CA LYS A 5 -3.72 21.33 16.70
C LYS A 5 -3.23 20.73 15.38
N LYS A 6 -4.17 20.42 14.47
CA LYS A 6 -3.86 19.86 13.16
C LYS A 6 -3.03 20.88 12.39
N ARG A 7 -1.82 20.51 11.97
CA ARG A 7 -0.94 21.39 11.20
C ARG A 7 -1.60 21.77 9.88
N SER A 8 -1.47 23.03 9.50
CA SER A 8 -1.94 23.54 8.21
C SER A 8 -1.09 22.99 7.06
N PRO A 9 -1.63 22.89 5.83
CA PRO A 9 -0.85 22.48 4.67
C PRO A 9 0.41 23.32 4.44
N ASN A 10 0.36 24.61 4.72
CA ASN A 10 1.51 25.51 4.57
C ASN A 10 2.64 25.18 5.55
N GLU A 11 2.31 24.85 6.81
CA GLU A 11 3.29 24.42 7.82
C GLU A 11 3.94 23.09 7.44
N ILE A 12 3.15 22.14 6.94
CA ILE A 12 3.66 20.84 6.46
C ILE A 12 4.65 21.03 5.31
N ARG A 13 4.31 21.85 4.31
CA ARG A 13 5.21 22.12 3.16
C ARG A 13 6.51 22.80 3.59
N ARG A 14 6.43 23.84 4.42
CA ARG A 14 7.63 24.54 4.95
C ARG A 14 8.55 23.59 5.73
N ALA A 15 7.98 22.72 6.55
CA ALA A 15 8.75 21.74 7.30
C ALA A 15 9.42 20.70 6.37
N TRP A 16 8.77 20.32 5.28
CA TRP A 16 9.31 19.36 4.32
C TRP A 16 10.47 19.93 3.49
N GLU A 17 10.39 21.20 3.11
CA GLU A 17 11.44 21.88 2.32
C GLU A 17 12.81 21.90 3.03
N VAL A 18 12.82 22.00 4.36
CA VAL A 18 14.05 22.05 5.16
C VAL A 18 14.57 20.67 5.57
N CYS A 19 13.87 19.59 5.20
CA CYS A 19 14.26 18.20 5.48
C CYS A 19 14.55 17.41 4.18
N PRO A 20 15.53 17.84 3.37
CA PRO A 20 15.92 17.08 2.18
C PRO A 20 16.45 15.71 2.61
N ASN A 21 16.11 14.67 1.84
CA ASN A 21 16.61 13.29 1.96
C ASN A 21 15.98 12.40 3.04
N ILE A 22 14.93 12.83 3.75
CA ILE A 22 14.14 11.92 4.60
C ILE A 22 13.05 11.23 3.76
N PRO A 23 12.81 9.91 3.91
CA PRO A 23 11.66 9.25 3.30
C PRO A 23 10.34 9.88 3.75
N ALA A 24 9.38 10.02 2.82
CA ALA A 24 8.09 10.67 3.08
C ALA A 24 7.32 10.05 4.27
N ARG A 25 7.40 8.72 4.42
CA ARG A 25 6.86 7.97 5.56
C ARG A 25 7.41 8.46 6.89
N ASP A 26 8.73 8.55 6.99
CA ASP A 26 9.42 8.79 8.26
C ASP A 26 9.24 10.25 8.69
N PHE A 27 9.26 11.17 7.73
CA PHE A 27 8.91 12.56 7.97
C PHE A 27 7.45 12.74 8.41
N ALA A 28 6.51 12.07 7.74
CA ALA A 28 5.11 12.11 8.15
C ALA A 28 4.95 11.60 9.60
N ALA A 29 5.66 10.54 9.97
CA ALA A 29 5.69 10.01 11.33
C ALA A 29 6.26 11.02 12.34
N GLN A 30 7.36 11.72 12.01
CA GLN A 30 7.92 12.78 12.86
C GLN A 30 6.93 13.92 13.11
N LEU A 31 6.13 14.27 12.10
CA LEU A 31 5.06 15.25 12.24
C LEU A 31 3.76 14.66 12.79
N ALA A 32 3.71 13.38 13.15
CA ALA A 32 2.51 12.69 13.60
C ALA A 32 1.30 12.89 12.66
N ILE A 33 1.55 12.89 11.35
CA ILE A 33 0.54 12.91 10.28
C ILE A 33 0.64 11.64 9.44
N SER A 34 -0.40 11.35 8.66
CA SER A 34 -0.33 10.28 7.66
C SER A 34 0.52 10.69 6.44
N GLU A 35 1.00 9.71 5.69
CA GLU A 35 1.72 9.98 4.44
C GLU A 35 0.79 10.59 3.38
N ALA A 36 -0.48 10.20 3.36
CA ALA A 36 -1.47 10.82 2.49
C ALA A 36 -1.67 12.31 2.79
N GLU A 37 -1.70 12.71 4.07
CA GLU A 37 -1.79 14.13 4.46
C GLU A 37 -0.57 14.93 4.00
N LEU A 38 0.62 14.34 4.06
CA LEU A 38 1.83 14.98 3.53
C LEU A 38 1.71 15.23 2.01
N VAL A 39 1.25 14.24 1.25
CA VAL A 39 1.07 14.39 -0.21
C VAL A 39 -0.07 15.37 -0.53
N ALA A 40 -1.19 15.29 0.21
CA ALA A 40 -2.31 16.20 0.05
C ALA A 40 -1.90 17.66 0.29
N ALA A 41 -1.05 17.93 1.28
CA ALA A 41 -0.55 19.27 1.55
C ALA A 41 0.21 19.87 0.36
N HIS A 42 0.68 19.05 -0.58
CA HIS A 42 1.36 19.45 -1.82
C HIS A 42 0.43 19.54 -3.04
N CYS A 43 -0.89 19.39 -2.88
CA CYS A 43 -1.84 19.61 -3.98
C CYS A 43 -1.73 21.05 -4.49
N GLY A 44 -1.52 21.22 -5.80
CA GLY A 44 -1.21 22.52 -6.43
C GLY A 44 0.27 22.95 -6.35
N PHE A 45 1.11 22.21 -5.62
CA PHE A 45 2.55 22.46 -5.44
C PHE A 45 3.39 21.24 -5.84
N GLY A 46 3.00 20.57 -6.93
CA GLY A 46 3.66 19.36 -7.41
C GLY A 46 2.93 18.06 -7.09
N ALA A 47 1.77 18.11 -6.43
CA ALA A 47 0.83 16.99 -6.42
C ALA A 47 -0.52 17.40 -7.01
N ALA A 48 -1.24 16.43 -7.56
CA ALA A 48 -2.63 16.55 -7.98
C ALA A 48 -3.40 15.33 -7.48
N ARG A 49 -4.60 15.55 -6.93
CA ARG A 49 -5.51 14.46 -6.57
C ARG A 49 -6.01 13.78 -7.83
N ILE A 50 -6.05 12.46 -7.77
CA ILE A 50 -6.67 11.62 -8.78
C ILE A 50 -7.68 10.69 -8.12
N ASP A 51 -8.77 10.40 -8.82
CA ASP A 51 -9.74 9.42 -8.38
C ASP A 51 -9.10 8.03 -8.46
N PRO A 52 -9.09 7.25 -7.36
CA PRO A 52 -8.42 5.95 -7.30
C PRO A 52 -9.26 4.86 -8.00
N ARG A 53 -9.58 5.06 -9.27
CA ARG A 53 -10.27 4.07 -10.12
C ARG A 53 -9.28 2.96 -10.49
N VAL A 54 -9.05 2.05 -9.56
CA VAL A 54 -7.97 1.03 -9.62
C VAL A 54 -8.00 0.23 -10.91
N ASN A 55 -9.16 -0.23 -11.37
CA ASN A 55 -9.25 -1.01 -12.61
C ASN A 55 -8.77 -0.19 -13.82
N HIS A 56 -9.23 1.06 -13.95
CA HIS A 56 -8.81 1.98 -15.02
C HIS A 56 -7.31 2.30 -14.96
N LEU A 57 -6.79 2.47 -13.75
CA LEU A 57 -5.37 2.68 -13.51
C LEU A 57 -4.55 1.49 -13.99
N LEU A 58 -4.87 0.27 -13.52
CA LEU A 58 -4.08 -0.92 -13.81
C LEU A 58 -4.02 -1.20 -15.32
N THR A 59 -5.16 -1.04 -16.02
CA THR A 59 -5.19 -1.19 -17.49
C THR A 59 -4.46 -0.04 -18.19
N GLY A 60 -4.56 1.19 -17.68
CA GLY A 60 -3.87 2.34 -18.24
C GLY A 60 -2.35 2.28 -18.11
N LEU A 61 -1.86 1.65 -17.04
CA LEU A 61 -0.42 1.49 -16.77
C LEU A 61 0.30 0.62 -17.80
N GLU A 62 -0.41 -0.25 -18.51
CA GLU A 62 0.15 -1.01 -19.63
C GLU A 62 0.75 -0.10 -20.70
N PHE A 63 0.05 0.99 -21.04
CA PHE A 63 0.52 1.97 -22.03
C PHE A 63 1.63 2.88 -21.52
N VAL A 64 1.80 3.00 -20.19
CA VAL A 64 2.89 3.75 -19.58
C VAL A 64 4.23 3.01 -19.75
N GLY A 65 4.20 1.69 -19.95
CA GLY A 65 5.38 0.87 -20.16
C GLY A 65 6.13 0.58 -18.85
N GLU A 66 7.45 0.53 -18.92
CA GLU A 66 8.28 0.13 -17.78
C GLU A 66 8.24 1.16 -16.65
N VAL A 67 7.93 0.70 -15.45
CA VAL A 67 7.81 1.49 -14.23
C VAL A 67 8.44 0.74 -13.06
N THR A 68 8.68 1.44 -11.94
CA THR A 68 8.97 0.79 -10.65
C THR A 68 7.70 0.75 -9.81
N ALA A 69 7.22 -0.44 -9.48
CA ALA A 69 6.12 -0.65 -8.55
C ALA A 69 6.66 -0.87 -7.14
N LEU A 70 6.07 -0.19 -6.15
CA LEU A 70 6.47 -0.24 -4.74
C LEU A 70 5.26 -0.57 -3.89
N THR A 71 5.36 -1.66 -3.13
CA THR A 71 4.40 -2.05 -2.09
C THR A 71 5.15 -2.29 -0.80
N ARG A 72 4.58 -1.88 0.33
CA ARG A 72 5.27 -2.01 1.63
C ARG A 72 4.30 -2.22 2.78
N ASN A 73 4.83 -2.76 3.86
CA ASN A 73 4.19 -2.75 5.17
C ASN A 73 5.17 -2.17 6.22
N GLN A 74 4.94 -2.43 7.51
CA GLN A 74 5.82 -1.90 8.54
C GLN A 74 7.20 -2.57 8.57
N GLY A 75 7.30 -3.85 8.20
CA GLY A 75 8.52 -4.66 8.30
C GLY A 75 9.24 -4.92 6.97
N ALA A 76 8.62 -4.66 5.83
CA ALA A 76 9.24 -4.89 4.52
C ALA A 76 8.81 -3.84 3.47
N VAL A 77 9.72 -3.56 2.54
CA VAL A 77 9.49 -2.80 1.31
C VAL A 77 9.83 -3.70 0.14
N HIS A 78 8.92 -3.81 -0.82
CA HIS A 78 9.12 -4.57 -2.05
C HIS A 78 9.04 -3.62 -3.23
N GLU A 79 10.14 -3.49 -3.95
CA GLU A 79 10.27 -2.70 -5.17
C GLU A 79 10.60 -3.62 -6.34
N LYS A 80 9.89 -3.46 -7.46
CA LYS A 80 10.11 -4.26 -8.66
C LYS A 80 9.94 -3.39 -9.88
N ILE A 81 10.82 -3.58 -10.86
CA ILE A 81 10.76 -2.93 -12.17
C ILE A 81 10.03 -3.87 -13.12
N GLY A 82 9.13 -3.32 -13.93
CA GLY A 82 8.39 -4.12 -14.90
C GLY A 82 7.33 -3.31 -15.64
N VAL A 83 6.58 -4.01 -16.47
CA VAL A 83 5.43 -3.47 -17.21
C VAL A 83 4.15 -4.11 -16.65
N PHE A 84 3.12 -3.30 -16.47
CA PHE A 84 1.79 -3.82 -16.14
C PHE A 84 1.21 -4.50 -17.39
N ASN A 85 1.04 -5.82 -17.36
CA ASN A 85 0.38 -6.57 -18.42
C ASN A 85 -0.48 -7.69 -17.80
N ARG A 86 -1.32 -8.34 -18.61
CA ARG A 86 -2.22 -9.42 -18.16
C ARG A 86 -3.05 -9.01 -16.93
N VAL A 87 -3.63 -7.81 -16.99
CA VAL A 87 -4.46 -7.26 -15.93
C VAL A 87 -5.83 -7.93 -15.94
N ILE A 88 -6.23 -8.46 -14.79
CA ILE A 88 -7.59 -8.99 -14.55
C ILE A 88 -8.28 -8.02 -13.60
N THR A 89 -9.31 -7.35 -14.08
CA THR A 89 -10.06 -6.36 -13.29
C THR A 89 -11.17 -7.02 -12.48
N GLY A 90 -11.58 -6.36 -11.40
CA GLY A 90 -12.73 -6.79 -10.60
C GLY A 90 -13.06 -5.77 -9.52
N ASN A 91 -14.24 -5.88 -8.91
CA ASN A 91 -14.70 -4.89 -7.92
C ASN A 91 -14.10 -5.14 -6.53
N ASN A 92 -13.97 -6.41 -6.15
CA ASN A 92 -13.43 -6.82 -4.85
C ASN A 92 -11.97 -7.26 -4.94
N HIS A 93 -11.60 -7.88 -6.07
CA HIS A 93 -10.28 -8.41 -6.34
C HIS A 93 -9.89 -8.10 -7.78
N ALA A 94 -8.72 -7.52 -7.96
CA ALA A 94 -8.07 -7.34 -9.24
C ALA A 94 -6.67 -7.97 -9.16
N MET A 95 -6.11 -8.36 -10.30
CA MET A 95 -4.83 -9.06 -10.37
C MET A 95 -4.00 -8.54 -11.53
N VAL A 96 -2.68 -8.58 -11.36
CA VAL A 96 -1.71 -8.42 -12.46
C VAL A 96 -0.92 -9.72 -12.44
N LEU A 97 -0.98 -10.47 -13.53
CA LEU A 97 -0.35 -11.80 -13.66
C LEU A 97 0.67 -11.79 -14.79
N GLY A 98 1.53 -10.77 -14.76
CA GLY A 98 2.56 -10.53 -15.76
C GLY A 98 3.86 -11.24 -15.44
N ASP A 99 4.79 -11.19 -16.39
CA ASP A 99 6.11 -11.81 -16.24
C ASP A 99 6.92 -11.16 -15.10
N GLU A 100 6.78 -9.84 -14.92
CA GLU A 100 7.51 -9.08 -13.89
C GLU A 100 6.67 -8.76 -12.65
N PHE A 101 5.35 -8.65 -12.80
CA PHE A 101 4.44 -8.27 -11.74
C PHE A 101 3.42 -9.38 -11.48
N ASP A 102 3.49 -9.95 -10.28
CA ASP A 102 2.42 -10.77 -9.69
C ASP A 102 1.77 -10.01 -8.54
N LEU A 103 0.67 -9.31 -8.83
CA LEU A 103 -0.04 -8.48 -7.86
C LEU A 103 -1.41 -9.06 -7.53
N ARG A 104 -1.75 -9.02 -6.24
CA ARG A 104 -3.11 -9.21 -5.72
C ARG A 104 -3.60 -7.87 -5.20
N VAL A 105 -4.59 -7.30 -5.87
CA VAL A 105 -5.08 -5.95 -5.61
C VAL A 105 -6.49 -6.02 -5.05
N PHE A 106 -6.75 -5.26 -3.98
CA PHE A 106 -8.07 -5.10 -3.38
C PHE A 106 -8.53 -3.67 -3.64
N PRO A 107 -9.28 -3.40 -4.72
CA PRO A 107 -9.60 -2.03 -5.15
C PRO A 107 -10.23 -1.16 -4.06
N GLN A 108 -11.08 -1.76 -3.23
CA GLN A 108 -11.77 -1.04 -2.15
C GLN A 108 -10.83 -0.51 -1.05
N ALA A 109 -9.62 -1.05 -0.92
CA ALA A 109 -8.63 -0.54 0.02
C ALA A 109 -7.99 0.78 -0.44
N TRP A 110 -8.13 1.14 -1.72
CA TRP A 110 -7.49 2.31 -2.32
C TRP A 110 -8.45 3.50 -2.19
N ARG A 111 -8.33 4.26 -1.10
CA ARG A 111 -9.27 5.34 -0.79
C ARG A 111 -8.89 6.67 -1.41
N TYR A 112 -7.58 6.93 -1.54
CA TYR A 112 -7.05 8.19 -2.06
C TYR A 112 -5.95 7.93 -3.08
N GLY A 113 -5.88 8.76 -4.12
CA GLY A 113 -4.85 8.70 -5.15
C GLY A 113 -4.27 10.08 -5.43
N PHE A 114 -2.96 10.12 -5.72
CA PHE A 114 -2.26 11.34 -6.10
C PHE A 114 -1.28 11.08 -7.24
N ALA A 115 -1.26 11.98 -8.23
CA ALA A 115 -0.16 12.12 -9.17
C ALA A 115 0.83 13.14 -8.61
N VAL A 116 2.09 12.73 -8.43
CA VAL A 116 3.12 13.54 -7.74
C VAL A 116 4.30 13.75 -8.68
N GLU A 117 4.68 15.01 -8.86
CA GLU A 117 5.91 15.46 -9.49
C GLU A 117 6.85 16.05 -8.43
N ARG A 118 8.05 15.48 -8.31
CA ARG A 118 9.10 16.01 -7.43
C ARG A 118 10.29 16.45 -8.26
N ARG A 119 10.68 17.72 -8.12
CA ARG A 119 11.91 18.25 -8.71
C ARG A 119 13.08 17.96 -7.78
N HIS A 120 14.17 17.46 -8.33
CA HIS A 120 15.45 17.26 -7.65
C HIS A 120 16.59 17.60 -8.63
N ARG A 121 17.85 17.58 -8.16
CA ARG A 121 19.01 17.91 -9.00
C ARG A 121 19.12 17.06 -10.26
N GLY A 122 18.62 15.81 -10.23
CA GLY A 122 18.60 14.88 -11.36
C GLY A 122 17.37 14.99 -12.28
N GLY A 123 16.50 15.97 -12.07
CA GLY A 123 15.33 16.23 -12.93
C GLY A 123 13.99 16.08 -12.21
N ILE A 124 12.95 15.74 -12.98
CA ILE A 124 11.58 15.59 -12.47
C ILE A 124 11.27 14.10 -12.28
N GLN A 125 11.08 13.68 -11.05
CA GLN A 125 10.55 12.36 -10.74
C GLN A 125 9.02 12.42 -10.71
N ARG A 126 8.37 11.44 -11.34
CA ARG A 126 6.90 11.34 -11.39
C ARG A 126 6.45 10.03 -10.76
N SER A 127 5.33 10.08 -10.05
CA SER A 127 4.75 8.89 -9.44
C SER A 127 3.24 8.99 -9.28
N LEU A 128 2.58 7.84 -9.29
CA LEU A 128 1.21 7.66 -8.83
C LEU A 128 1.26 7.01 -7.45
N GLN A 129 0.60 7.61 -6.46
CA GLN A 129 0.66 7.17 -5.07
C GLN A 129 -0.74 6.97 -4.52
N PHE A 130 -0.99 5.80 -3.93
CA PHE A 130 -2.31 5.39 -3.46
C PHE A 130 -2.29 5.05 -1.98
N PHE A 131 -3.35 5.44 -1.29
CA PHE A 131 -3.45 5.39 0.16
C PHE A 131 -4.79 4.83 0.63
N ASP A 132 -4.80 4.19 1.79
CA ASP A 132 -6.01 3.67 2.41
C ASP A 132 -6.82 4.75 3.15
N ALA A 133 -7.94 4.36 3.75
CA ALA A 133 -8.82 5.28 4.46
C ALA A 133 -8.18 5.93 5.71
N THR A 134 -7.05 5.40 6.20
CA THR A 134 -6.26 5.94 7.32
C THR A 134 -5.09 6.81 6.83
N GLY A 135 -4.90 6.90 5.51
CA GLY A 135 -3.81 7.65 4.88
C GLY A 135 -2.49 6.89 4.82
N ALA A 136 -2.48 5.58 5.06
CA ALA A 136 -1.29 4.74 4.90
C ALA A 136 -1.09 4.36 3.43
N ALA A 137 0.16 4.33 2.96
CA ALA A 137 0.46 3.96 1.57
C ALA A 137 0.10 2.50 1.29
N VAL A 138 -0.68 2.30 0.22
CA VAL A 138 -1.10 0.99 -0.28
C VAL A 138 -0.19 0.55 -1.42
N HIS A 139 0.02 1.43 -2.40
CA HIS A 139 0.83 1.12 -3.58
C HIS A 139 1.36 2.41 -4.20
N LYS A 140 2.55 2.33 -4.80
CA LYS A 140 3.12 3.43 -5.58
C LYS A 140 3.69 2.92 -6.90
N VAL A 141 3.52 3.74 -7.94
CA VAL A 141 4.10 3.51 -9.26
C VAL A 141 5.00 4.69 -9.59
N HIS A 142 6.28 4.45 -9.77
CA HIS A 142 7.27 5.47 -10.14
C HIS A 142 7.62 5.34 -11.61
N LEU A 143 7.58 6.47 -12.32
CA LEU A 143 8.05 6.51 -13.70
C LEU A 143 9.57 6.41 -13.73
N ARG A 144 10.06 5.77 -14.78
CA ARG A 144 11.46 5.61 -15.14
C ARG A 144 11.77 6.47 -16.37
N PRO A 145 13.05 6.71 -16.69
CA PRO A 145 13.43 7.46 -17.89
C PRO A 145 12.86 6.89 -19.19
N VAL A 146 12.69 5.56 -19.24
CA VAL A 146 12.13 4.83 -20.39
C VAL A 146 10.60 4.77 -20.43
N SER A 147 9.90 5.22 -19.38
CA SER A 147 8.44 5.21 -19.35
C SER A 147 7.85 6.14 -20.41
N ASN A 148 6.69 5.77 -20.96
CA ASN A 148 5.94 6.60 -21.88
C ASN A 148 5.26 7.76 -21.13
N LEU A 149 5.92 8.93 -21.14
CA LEU A 149 5.42 10.13 -20.48
C LEU A 149 4.09 10.64 -21.07
N HIS A 150 3.85 10.45 -22.37
CA HIS A 150 2.59 10.85 -23.00
C HIS A 150 1.43 10.02 -22.48
N ALA A 151 1.58 8.69 -22.45
CA ALA A 151 0.57 7.78 -21.91
C ALA A 151 0.30 8.05 -20.43
N TYR A 152 1.35 8.31 -19.63
CA TYR A 152 1.18 8.72 -18.23
C TYR A 152 0.34 9.98 -18.09
N ARG A 153 0.65 11.03 -18.85
CA ARG A 153 -0.08 12.30 -18.78
C ARG A 153 -1.54 12.13 -19.17
N LYS A 154 -1.81 11.33 -20.21
CA LYS A 154 -3.17 10.98 -20.62
C LYS A 154 -3.91 10.25 -19.49
N LEU A 155 -3.30 9.23 -18.89
CA LEU A 155 -3.89 8.47 -17.78
C LEU A 155 -4.18 9.37 -16.56
N VAL A 156 -3.24 10.25 -16.21
CA VAL A 156 -3.46 11.22 -15.13
C VAL A 156 -4.63 12.14 -15.47
N ALA A 157 -4.67 12.72 -16.68
CA ALA A 157 -5.74 13.62 -17.11
C ALA A 157 -7.12 12.97 -17.02
N GLU A 158 -7.23 11.70 -17.37
CA GLU A 158 -8.47 10.93 -17.25
C GLU A 158 -8.89 10.73 -15.79
N LEU A 159 -7.94 10.62 -14.87
CA LEU A 159 -8.15 10.33 -13.45
C LEU A 159 -8.16 11.56 -12.55
N VAL A 160 -7.88 12.78 -13.03
CA VAL A 160 -7.84 13.98 -12.19
C VAL A 160 -9.17 14.16 -11.47
N SER A 161 -9.09 14.32 -10.14
CA SER A 161 -10.27 14.57 -9.31
C SER A 161 -10.70 16.04 -9.42
N ALA A 162 -12.01 16.29 -9.40
CA ALA A 162 -12.53 17.67 -9.27
C ALA A 162 -12.16 18.31 -7.92
N ASN A 163 -11.98 17.48 -6.87
CA ASN A 163 -11.50 17.95 -5.58
C ASN A 163 -9.97 18.00 -5.57
N GLN A 164 -9.39 19.20 -5.41
CA GLN A 164 -7.95 19.43 -5.28
C GLN A 164 -7.57 20.03 -3.90
N GLU A 165 -8.42 19.91 -2.89
CA GLU A 165 -8.18 20.49 -1.57
C GLU A 165 -6.88 19.95 -0.94
N PRO A 166 -6.09 20.81 -0.30
CA PRO A 166 -4.82 20.40 0.29
C PRO A 166 -4.96 19.70 1.65
N THR A 167 -6.19 19.49 2.13
CA THR A 167 -6.52 18.90 3.43
C THR A 167 -7.25 17.57 3.27
N MET A 168 -7.16 16.70 4.27
CA MET A 168 -7.84 15.38 4.26
C MET A 168 -8.66 15.15 5.51
N SER A 169 -9.79 14.47 5.33
CA SER A 169 -10.54 13.81 6.39
C SER A 169 -10.27 12.31 6.32
N LEU A 170 -9.60 11.78 7.34
CA LEU A 170 -9.17 10.39 7.42
C LEU A 170 -9.97 9.65 8.49
N LYS A 171 -10.15 8.35 8.28
CA LYS A 171 -10.66 7.47 9.34
C LYS A 171 -9.59 7.27 10.40
N ALA A 172 -10.00 7.25 11.66
CA ALA A 172 -9.10 6.84 12.74
C ALA A 172 -8.58 5.43 12.46
N ARG A 173 -7.27 5.24 12.62
CA ARG A 173 -6.69 3.90 12.56
C ARG A 173 -7.22 3.11 13.74
N VAL A 174 -8.01 2.07 13.45
CA VAL A 174 -8.37 1.08 14.46
C VAL A 174 -7.07 0.35 14.81
N ALA A 175 -6.69 0.34 16.09
CA ALA A 175 -5.56 -0.46 16.53
C ALA A 175 -5.81 -1.89 16.08
N ASP A 176 -4.80 -2.53 15.46
CA ASP A 176 -4.86 -3.96 15.22
C ASP A 176 -4.92 -4.58 16.62
N LEU A 177 -6.12 -4.98 17.03
CA LEU A 177 -6.36 -5.72 18.25
C LEU A 177 -5.80 -7.12 17.97
N GLY A 178 -4.46 -7.20 17.94
CA GLY A 178 -3.69 -8.40 17.75
C GLY A 178 -4.32 -9.46 18.62
N ALA A 179 -5.08 -10.32 17.95
CA ALA A 179 -5.96 -11.33 18.46
C ALA A 179 -6.13 -11.34 19.99
N ARG A 180 -7.15 -10.64 20.50
CA ARG A 180 -7.73 -11.05 21.78
C ARG A 180 -8.26 -12.46 21.57
N THR A 181 -7.80 -13.39 22.40
CA THR A 181 -8.16 -14.82 22.45
C THR A 181 -9.66 -15.09 22.69
N ALA A 182 -10.51 -14.07 22.70
CA ALA A 182 -11.80 -14.14 23.37
C ALA A 182 -12.90 -14.90 22.61
N ASP A 183 -12.81 -15.04 21.27
CA ASP A 183 -13.99 -15.39 20.47
C ASP A 183 -13.90 -16.70 19.66
N TRP A 184 -12.83 -17.50 19.79
CA TRP A 184 -12.82 -18.82 19.15
C TRP A 184 -13.49 -19.87 20.04
N ALA A 185 -14.59 -20.43 19.53
CA ALA A 185 -15.41 -21.41 20.23
C ALA A 185 -15.09 -22.89 19.87
N GLY A 186 -14.10 -23.12 18.99
CA GLY A 186 -13.74 -24.47 18.54
C GLY A 186 -12.61 -25.13 19.36
N THR A 187 -12.27 -26.37 18.99
CA THR A 187 -11.18 -27.16 19.58
C THR A 187 -9.98 -27.28 18.64
N VAL A 188 -8.80 -27.62 19.19
CA VAL A 188 -7.58 -27.84 18.39
C VAL A 188 -7.79 -28.95 17.36
N ASP A 189 -8.59 -29.96 17.68
CA ASP A 189 -8.94 -31.03 16.75
C ASP A 189 -9.80 -30.51 15.59
N ASP A 190 -10.77 -29.62 15.85
CA ASP A 190 -11.53 -28.95 14.79
C ASP A 190 -10.61 -28.15 13.85
N LEU A 191 -9.66 -27.40 14.43
CA LEU A 191 -8.67 -26.66 13.64
C LEU A 191 -7.85 -27.62 12.76
N ARG A 192 -7.36 -28.72 13.33
CA ARG A 192 -6.52 -29.71 12.61
C ARG A 192 -7.30 -30.45 11.53
N GLU A 193 -8.56 -30.83 11.79
CA GLU A 193 -9.43 -31.45 10.78
C GLU A 193 -9.60 -30.52 9.58
N HIS A 194 -9.96 -29.26 9.82
CA HIS A 194 -10.10 -28.27 8.76
C HIS A 194 -8.78 -27.99 8.04
N TRP A 195 -7.67 -27.92 8.79
CA TRP A 195 -6.34 -27.69 8.23
C TRP A 195 -5.91 -28.82 7.31
N SER A 196 -6.19 -30.08 7.67
CA SER A 196 -5.84 -31.25 6.86
C SER A 196 -6.57 -31.32 5.52
N ARG A 197 -7.71 -30.64 5.39
CA ARG A 197 -8.56 -30.58 4.19
C ARG A 197 -8.40 -29.28 3.41
N LEU A 198 -7.37 -28.48 3.72
CA LEU A 198 -7.11 -27.19 3.08
C LEU A 198 -6.93 -27.34 1.56
N THR A 199 -7.93 -26.88 0.82
CA THR A 199 -7.87 -26.69 -0.63
C THR A 199 -7.86 -25.20 -1.02
N ASP A 200 -8.20 -24.31 -0.08
CA ASP A 200 -8.20 -22.85 -0.22
C ASP A 200 -7.61 -22.20 1.04
N VAL A 201 -6.81 -21.15 0.85
CA VAL A 201 -6.10 -20.38 1.89
C VAL A 201 -6.99 -19.53 2.81
N ASN A 202 -8.31 -19.47 2.57
CA ASN A 202 -9.24 -18.60 3.31
C ASN A 202 -9.80 -19.18 4.63
N LEU A 203 -9.41 -20.39 5.05
CA LEU A 203 -9.93 -21.10 6.24
C LEU A 203 -10.01 -20.27 7.53
N LEU A 204 -9.03 -19.39 7.77
CA LEU A 204 -8.90 -18.64 9.02
C LEU A 204 -10.08 -17.70 9.29
N LYS A 205 -10.76 -17.21 8.24
CA LYS A 205 -11.96 -16.37 8.40
C LYS A 205 -13.12 -17.15 9.02
N THR A 206 -13.31 -18.39 8.59
CA THR A 206 -14.37 -19.28 9.10
C THR A 206 -14.16 -19.61 10.57
N LEU A 207 -12.91 -19.89 10.94
CA LEU A 207 -12.54 -20.23 12.31
C LEU A 207 -12.40 -19.00 13.22
N LYS A 208 -12.51 -17.77 12.69
CA LYS A 208 -12.29 -16.51 13.44
C LYS A 208 -10.95 -16.50 14.21
N LEU A 209 -9.96 -17.23 13.72
CA LEU A 209 -8.62 -17.28 14.28
C LEU A 209 -7.71 -16.36 13.50
N SER A 210 -6.82 -15.66 14.22
CA SER A 210 -5.69 -15.02 13.54
C SER A 210 -4.71 -16.06 13.01
N ARG A 211 -3.95 -15.71 11.97
CA ARG A 211 -2.93 -16.58 11.39
C ARG A 211 -1.90 -17.05 12.44
N CYS A 212 -1.41 -16.15 13.29
CA CYS A 212 -0.41 -16.49 14.31
C CYS A 212 -0.97 -17.41 15.39
N GLN A 213 -2.24 -17.24 15.79
CA GLN A 213 -2.88 -18.18 16.73
C GLN A 213 -3.01 -19.56 16.10
N ALA A 214 -3.55 -19.63 14.89
CA ALA A 214 -3.78 -20.90 14.22
C ALA A 214 -2.46 -21.68 14.00
N LEU A 215 -1.38 -20.99 13.57
CA LEU A 215 -0.05 -21.60 13.42
C LEU A 215 0.55 -22.10 14.74
N ARG A 216 0.28 -21.46 15.87
CA ARG A 216 0.77 -21.92 17.19
C ARG A 216 -0.01 -23.12 17.71
N MET A 217 -1.27 -23.27 17.30
CA MET A 217 -2.20 -24.27 17.82
C MET A 217 -2.26 -25.53 16.95
N VAL A 218 -2.03 -25.40 15.64
CA VAL A 218 -2.24 -26.50 14.69
C VAL A 218 -1.33 -27.70 14.95
N GLY A 219 -0.16 -27.53 15.56
CA GLY A 219 0.79 -28.61 15.86
C GLY A 219 2.06 -28.57 15.01
N GLN A 220 3.15 -29.13 15.55
CA GLN A 220 4.50 -29.02 14.98
C GLN A 220 4.70 -29.83 13.69
N ASP A 221 3.82 -30.77 13.39
CA ASP A 221 3.76 -31.49 12.12
C ASP A 221 3.30 -30.59 10.95
N TYR A 222 2.57 -29.51 11.24
CA TYR A 222 2.15 -28.52 10.24
C TYR A 222 2.92 -27.20 10.31
N ALA A 223 3.24 -26.73 11.52
CA ALA A 223 3.93 -25.47 11.72
C ALA A 223 4.76 -25.48 13.01
N TRP A 224 6.02 -25.06 12.91
CA TRP A 224 6.89 -24.83 14.05
C TRP A 224 7.57 -23.47 13.95
N LEU A 225 7.92 -22.90 15.10
CA LEU A 225 8.60 -21.60 15.17
C LEU A 225 10.07 -21.79 14.80
N LEU A 226 10.57 -20.90 13.94
CA LEU A 226 11.98 -20.80 13.59
C LEU A 226 12.60 -19.58 14.27
N ASP A 227 13.94 -19.57 14.33
CA ASP A 227 14.69 -18.38 14.73
C ASP A 227 14.44 -17.20 13.77
N ASN A 228 14.42 -15.98 14.29
CA ASN A 228 14.17 -14.78 13.50
C ASN A 228 15.22 -14.57 12.39
N ALA A 229 16.43 -15.13 12.52
CA ALA A 229 17.48 -15.10 11.51
C ALA A 229 17.24 -16.06 10.33
N ALA A 230 16.28 -16.98 10.42
CA ALA A 230 16.04 -17.99 9.39
C ALA A 230 15.73 -17.39 8.00
N VAL A 231 15.00 -16.28 7.95
CA VAL A 231 14.69 -15.58 6.68
C VAL A 231 15.98 -15.09 6.00
N GLY A 232 16.89 -14.49 6.76
CA GLY A 232 18.17 -14.03 6.24
C GLY A 232 19.02 -15.18 5.72
N ALA A 233 19.06 -16.29 6.45
CA ALA A 233 19.81 -17.48 6.07
C ALA A 233 19.31 -18.13 4.77
N VAL A 234 18.01 -18.04 4.45
CA VAL A 234 17.44 -18.56 3.19
C VAL A 234 17.81 -17.67 2.01
N LEU A 235 17.80 -16.35 2.18
CA LEU A 235 18.07 -15.38 1.10
C LEU A 235 19.56 -15.29 0.71
N GLN A 236 20.46 -15.77 1.58
CA GLN A 236 21.90 -15.80 1.33
C GLN A 236 22.38 -17.08 0.62
N ARG A 237 21.47 -18.02 0.32
CA ARG A 237 21.78 -19.22 -0.46
C ARG A 237 21.76 -18.93 -1.95
#